data_AF-A0A940D6H8-F1
#
_entry.id   AF-A0A940D6H8-F1
#
_cell.length_a   1.000
_cell.length_b   1.000
_cell.length_c   1.000
_cell.angle_alpha   90.00
_cell.angle_beta   90.00
_cell.angle_gamma   90.00
#
_symmetry.space_group_name_H-M   'P 1'
#
loop_
_entity.id
_entity.type
_entity.pdbx_description
1 polymer ?
#
loop_
_entity_poly.entity_id
_entity_poly.type
_entity_poly.pdbx_seq_one_letter_code
_entity_poly.pdbx_strand_id
1 'polypeptide(L)'
;MERITISFGIEEEERSSVSEILYEAFSEKFKPVFGSKEKSLRVFSRYLDVSNILVARDKGEVVGVAGLKYDNVNWITLNLFDAIQEFGFSIFRVAVVGLPLVATRLKGDLLLDVLAVSAKARGKGIGTKMLRYLLSFGKEKKLKKIRLYVIHTNEGAKRLYE
;
A
#
# COMPACT_ATOMS: atom_id res chain seq x y z
N MET A 1 -20.70 18.13 -6.13
CA MET A 1 -19.49 17.48 -5.59
C MET A 1 -19.63 16.00 -5.83
N GLU A 2 -18.94 15.46 -6.83
CA GLU A 2 -18.94 14.01 -7.07
C GLU A 2 -18.31 13.30 -5.86
N ARG A 3 -18.95 12.20 -5.46
CA ARG A 3 -18.68 11.56 -4.17
C ARG A 3 -17.52 10.59 -4.34
N ILE A 4 -16.34 10.95 -3.81
CA ILE A 4 -15.24 10.01 -3.62
C ILE A 4 -15.74 8.84 -2.77
N THR A 5 -15.62 7.62 -3.27
CA THR A 5 -15.92 6.39 -2.52
C THR A 5 -14.62 5.77 -2.00
N ILE A 6 -14.65 5.24 -0.79
CA ILE A 6 -13.49 4.60 -0.17
C ILE A 6 -13.94 3.23 0.31
N SER A 7 -13.23 2.19 -0.11
CA SER A 7 -13.53 0.82 0.29
C SER A 7 -12.27 -0.04 0.29
N PHE A 8 -12.33 -1.14 1.03
CA PHE A 8 -11.45 -2.28 0.79
C PHE A 8 -11.89 -3.02 -0.47
N GLY A 9 -10.98 -3.77 -1.09
CA GLY A 9 -11.29 -4.50 -2.31
C GLY A 9 -10.94 -3.71 -3.57
N ILE A 10 -10.36 -4.41 -4.53
CA ILE A 10 -10.21 -3.94 -5.92
C ILE A 10 -10.80 -4.97 -6.88
N GLU A 11 -11.29 -4.52 -8.01
CA GLU A 11 -11.66 -5.39 -9.12
C GLU A 11 -10.41 -5.79 -9.92
N GLU A 12 -10.49 -6.86 -10.71
CA GLU A 12 -9.34 -7.35 -11.49
C GLU A 12 -8.85 -6.29 -12.50
N GLU A 13 -9.76 -5.52 -13.08
CA GLU A 13 -9.47 -4.44 -14.02
C GLU A 13 -8.72 -3.27 -13.34
N GLU A 14 -8.87 -3.12 -12.02
CA GLU A 14 -8.26 -2.04 -11.25
C GLU A 14 -6.81 -2.35 -10.85
N ARG A 15 -6.38 -3.62 -10.91
CA ARG A 15 -5.03 -4.05 -10.50
C ARG A 15 -3.91 -3.25 -11.15
N SER A 16 -4.05 -2.96 -12.45
CA SER A 16 -3.04 -2.21 -13.20
C SER A 16 -2.92 -0.78 -12.69
N SER A 17 -4.06 -0.08 -12.53
CA SER A 17 -4.11 1.29 -12.00
C SER A 17 -3.52 1.38 -10.59
N VAL A 18 -3.92 0.44 -9.72
CA VAL A 18 -3.42 0.34 -8.34
C VAL A 18 -1.90 0.13 -8.32
N SER A 19 -1.38 -0.76 -9.17
CA SER A 19 0.04 -1.06 -9.27
C SER A 19 0.86 0.14 -9.75
N GLU A 20 0.36 0.90 -10.73
CA GLU A 20 1.02 2.13 -11.20
C GLU A 20 1.03 3.21 -10.12
N ILE A 21 -0.09 3.45 -9.42
CA ILE A 21 -0.13 4.43 -8.32
C ILE A 21 0.88 4.06 -7.22
N LEU A 22 0.96 2.78 -6.85
CA LEU A 22 1.93 2.29 -5.88
C LEU A 22 3.36 2.46 -6.36
N TYR A 23 3.65 2.08 -7.60
CA TYR A 23 4.99 2.20 -8.16
C TYR A 23 5.42 3.67 -8.26
N GLU A 24 4.58 4.55 -8.80
CA GLU A 24 4.88 5.98 -8.91
C GLU A 24 5.18 6.62 -7.56
N ALA A 25 4.43 6.24 -6.52
CA ALA A 25 4.58 6.83 -5.19
C ALA A 25 5.75 6.24 -4.37
N PHE A 26 6.13 4.99 -4.64
CA PHE A 26 7.07 4.24 -3.79
C PHE A 26 8.19 3.54 -4.57
N SER A 27 8.45 3.93 -5.81
CA SER A 27 9.53 3.35 -6.64
C SER A 27 10.87 3.34 -5.93
N GLU A 28 11.26 4.41 -5.25
CA GLU A 28 12.50 4.50 -4.48
C GLU A 28 12.56 3.52 -3.30
N LYS A 29 11.40 3.21 -2.67
CA LYS A 29 11.28 2.22 -1.59
C LYS A 29 11.39 0.79 -2.13
N PHE A 30 10.83 0.53 -3.31
CA PHE A 30 10.66 -0.83 -3.83
C PHE A 30 11.72 -1.26 -4.85
N LYS A 31 12.34 -0.34 -5.59
CA LYS A 31 13.42 -0.62 -6.55
C LYS A 31 14.59 -1.40 -5.93
N PRO A 32 15.06 -1.11 -4.70
CA PRO A 32 16.11 -1.92 -4.07
C PRO A 32 15.71 -3.38 -3.81
N VAL A 33 14.39 -3.63 -3.66
CA VAL A 33 13.78 -4.92 -3.35
C VAL A 33 13.41 -5.67 -4.63
N PHE A 34 12.53 -5.11 -5.47
CA PHE A 34 11.96 -5.77 -6.65
C PHE A 34 12.74 -5.56 -7.94
N GLY A 35 13.66 -4.59 -7.97
CA GLY A 35 14.47 -4.28 -9.14
C GLY A 35 13.76 -3.33 -10.10
N SER A 36 13.55 -3.76 -11.36
CA SER A 36 13.05 -2.88 -12.43
C SER A 36 11.58 -2.48 -12.23
N LYS A 37 11.12 -1.49 -13.01
CA LYS A 37 9.71 -1.06 -13.02
C LYS A 37 8.80 -2.24 -13.34
N GLU A 38 9.13 -2.99 -14.39
CA GLU A 38 8.34 -4.10 -14.90
C GLU A 38 8.21 -5.21 -13.86
N LYS A 39 9.29 -5.53 -13.13
CA LYS A 39 9.25 -6.49 -12.02
C LYS A 39 8.39 -5.99 -10.87
N SER A 40 8.53 -4.72 -10.49
CA SER A 40 7.73 -4.12 -9.42
C SER A 40 6.23 -4.14 -9.75
N LEU A 41 5.86 -3.75 -10.97
CA LEU A 41 4.47 -3.80 -11.45
C LEU A 41 3.95 -5.24 -11.51
N ARG A 42 4.77 -6.21 -11.93
CA ARG A 42 4.39 -7.62 -11.93
C ARG A 42 4.14 -8.14 -10.51
N VAL A 43 5.00 -7.76 -9.57
CA VAL A 43 4.85 -8.13 -8.16
C VAL A 43 3.57 -7.53 -7.58
N PHE A 44 3.30 -6.24 -7.77
CA PHE A 44 2.06 -5.63 -7.29
C PHE A 44 0.84 -6.26 -7.96
N SER A 45 0.81 -6.36 -9.27
CA SER A 45 -0.35 -6.91 -9.97
C SER A 45 -0.66 -8.35 -9.59
N ARG A 46 0.35 -9.19 -9.28
CA ARG A 46 0.13 -10.60 -8.89
C ARG A 46 -0.11 -10.81 -7.40
N TYR A 47 0.65 -10.15 -6.55
CA TYR A 47 0.74 -10.50 -5.12
C TYR A 47 0.03 -9.50 -4.20
N LEU A 48 -0.61 -8.47 -4.75
CA LEU A 48 -1.54 -7.64 -3.99
C LEU A 48 -2.67 -8.51 -3.42
N ASP A 49 -2.89 -8.39 -2.11
CA ASP A 49 -4.07 -8.92 -1.47
C ASP A 49 -5.25 -7.99 -1.80
N VAL A 50 -6.01 -8.42 -2.81
CA VAL A 50 -7.16 -7.69 -3.36
C VAL A 50 -8.16 -7.33 -2.28
N SER A 51 -8.40 -8.20 -1.30
CA SER A 51 -9.40 -7.98 -0.26
C SER A 51 -8.93 -7.01 0.83
N ASN A 52 -7.62 -6.89 1.04
CA ASN A 52 -7.06 -6.13 2.16
C ASN A 52 -6.37 -4.82 1.76
N ILE A 53 -6.41 -4.45 0.49
CA ILE A 53 -5.99 -3.13 0.03
C ILE A 53 -7.17 -2.14 0.10
N LEU A 54 -6.90 -0.93 0.61
CA LEU A 54 -7.89 0.15 0.63
C LEU A 54 -7.68 1.05 -0.59
N VAL A 55 -8.77 1.38 -1.29
CA VAL A 55 -8.74 2.30 -2.42
C VAL A 55 -9.74 3.44 -2.27
N ALA A 56 -9.41 4.56 -2.87
CA ALA A 56 -10.32 5.68 -3.10
C ALA A 56 -10.65 5.75 -4.59
N ARG A 57 -11.94 5.80 -4.93
CA ARG A 57 -12.42 5.94 -6.31
C ARG A 57 -13.06 7.30 -6.53
N ASP A 58 -12.76 7.91 -7.68
CA ASP A 58 -13.39 9.10 -8.20
C ASP A 58 -14.04 8.74 -9.54
N LYS A 59 -15.37 8.85 -9.66
CA LYS A 59 -16.14 8.41 -10.84
C LYS A 59 -15.84 6.97 -11.30
N GLY A 60 -15.56 6.08 -10.35
CA GLY A 60 -15.21 4.68 -10.62
C GLY A 60 -13.73 4.44 -10.93
N GLU A 61 -12.92 5.48 -11.10
CA GLU A 61 -11.47 5.33 -11.28
C GLU A 61 -10.74 5.32 -9.94
N VAL A 62 -9.83 4.37 -9.74
CA VAL A 62 -8.94 4.38 -8.57
C VAL A 62 -7.99 5.57 -8.64
N VAL A 63 -8.07 6.44 -7.62
CA VAL A 63 -7.25 7.66 -7.49
C VAL A 63 -6.42 7.69 -6.21
N GLY A 64 -6.62 6.74 -5.31
CA GLY A 64 -5.83 6.61 -4.09
C GLY A 64 -5.75 5.16 -3.64
N VAL A 65 -4.61 4.80 -3.06
CA VAL A 65 -4.30 3.43 -2.62
C VAL A 65 -3.65 3.48 -1.23
N ALA A 66 -4.06 2.59 -0.34
CA ALA A 66 -3.41 2.37 0.93
C ALA A 66 -3.26 0.88 1.24
N GLY A 67 -2.04 0.49 1.62
CA GLY A 67 -1.67 -0.86 2.01
C GLY A 67 -1.46 -0.93 3.51
N LEU A 68 -2.10 -1.90 4.15
CA LEU A 68 -2.17 -2.03 5.61
C LEU A 68 -1.57 -3.37 6.06
N LYS A 69 -1.09 -3.38 7.30
CA LYS A 69 -0.78 -4.61 8.04
C LYS A 69 -1.39 -4.53 9.42
N TYR A 70 -2.08 -5.56 9.87
CA TYR A 70 -2.60 -5.67 11.23
C TYR A 70 -2.85 -7.13 11.56
N ASP A 71 -2.49 -7.56 12.77
CA ASP A 71 -2.57 -8.96 13.20
C ASP A 71 -1.95 -9.94 12.17
N ASN A 72 -2.77 -10.70 11.44
CA ASN A 72 -2.33 -11.64 10.40
C ASN A 72 -2.59 -11.14 8.96
N VAL A 73 -3.08 -9.92 8.80
CA VAL A 73 -3.42 -9.32 7.50
C VAL A 73 -2.21 -8.58 6.93
N ASN A 74 -1.97 -8.78 5.64
CA ASN A 74 -0.98 -8.06 4.84
C ASN A 74 -1.61 -7.64 3.51
N TRP A 75 -1.18 -6.51 2.97
CA TRP A 75 -1.62 -6.01 1.66
C TRP A 75 -0.84 -6.60 0.47
N ILE A 76 0.29 -7.27 0.75
CA ILE A 76 1.03 -8.11 -0.21
C ILE A 76 1.22 -9.48 0.41
N THR A 77 0.86 -10.52 -0.34
CA THR A 77 1.04 -11.91 0.06
C THR A 77 1.93 -12.60 -0.96
N LEU A 78 3.20 -12.78 -0.59
CA LEU A 78 4.19 -13.49 -1.38
C LEU A 78 4.73 -14.66 -0.55
N ASN A 79 4.45 -15.90 -0.97
CA ASN A 79 5.03 -17.07 -0.31
C ASN A 79 6.44 -17.35 -0.83
N LEU A 80 7.17 -18.26 -0.16
CA LEU A 80 8.56 -18.57 -0.50
C LEU A 80 8.70 -19.17 -1.92
N PHE A 81 7.75 -19.98 -2.37
CA PHE A 81 7.78 -20.58 -3.69
C PHE A 81 7.62 -19.52 -4.79
N ASP A 82 6.63 -18.65 -4.66
CA ASP A 82 6.40 -17.52 -5.56
C ASP A 82 7.61 -16.57 -5.57
N ALA A 83 8.22 -16.33 -4.40
CA ALA A 83 9.41 -15.49 -4.30
C ALA A 83 10.59 -16.10 -5.05
N ILE A 84 10.82 -17.41 -4.95
CA ILE A 84 11.86 -18.11 -5.71
C ILE A 84 11.56 -18.03 -7.21
N GLN A 85 10.30 -18.22 -7.62
CA GLN A 85 9.90 -18.15 -9.02
C GLN A 85 10.08 -16.75 -9.61
N GLU A 86 9.78 -15.70 -8.85
CA GLU A 86 9.84 -14.31 -9.32
C GLU A 86 11.25 -13.72 -9.27
N PHE A 87 12.05 -14.08 -8.25
CA PHE A 87 13.36 -13.47 -8.01
C PHE A 87 14.56 -14.37 -8.35
N GLY A 88 14.36 -15.68 -8.50
CA GLY A 88 15.44 -16.64 -8.76
C GLY A 88 16.60 -16.50 -7.77
N PHE A 89 17.84 -16.48 -8.26
CA PHE A 89 19.04 -16.30 -7.43
C PHE A 89 19.10 -14.96 -6.68
N SER A 90 18.29 -13.96 -7.07
CA SER A 90 18.21 -12.69 -6.35
C SER A 90 17.43 -12.79 -5.04
N ILE A 91 16.85 -13.95 -4.72
CA ILE A 91 16.05 -14.16 -3.50
C ILE A 91 16.81 -13.82 -2.21
N PHE A 92 18.12 -14.05 -2.14
CA PHE A 92 18.92 -13.67 -0.97
C PHE A 92 18.93 -12.16 -0.74
N ARG A 93 19.10 -11.39 -1.82
CA ARG A 93 19.03 -9.93 -1.75
C ARG A 93 17.63 -9.47 -1.35
N VAL A 94 16.59 -10.07 -1.91
CA VAL A 94 15.19 -9.76 -1.56
C VAL A 94 14.91 -10.11 -0.10
N ALA A 95 15.40 -11.23 0.40
CA ALA A 95 15.23 -11.65 1.79
C ALA A 95 15.90 -10.67 2.76
N VAL A 96 17.11 -10.19 2.46
CA VAL A 96 17.84 -9.24 3.30
C VAL A 96 17.21 -7.83 3.24
N VAL A 97 17.00 -7.30 2.03
CA VAL A 97 16.53 -5.90 1.84
C VAL A 97 15.03 -5.77 2.08
N GLY A 98 14.25 -6.82 1.77
CA GLY A 98 12.81 -6.87 1.96
C GLY A 98 12.38 -7.24 3.38
N LEU A 99 13.31 -7.61 4.27
CA LEU A 99 13.00 -7.98 5.65
C LEU A 99 12.13 -6.92 6.37
N PRO A 100 12.39 -5.60 6.27
CA PRO A 100 11.53 -4.59 6.91
C PRO A 100 10.08 -4.61 6.39
N LEU A 101 9.87 -4.99 5.13
CA LEU A 101 8.54 -5.13 4.54
C LEU A 101 7.77 -6.32 5.13
N VAL A 102 8.45 -7.37 5.61
CA VAL A 102 7.77 -8.60 6.10
C VAL A 102 7.77 -8.69 7.62
N ALA A 103 8.86 -8.25 8.27
CA ALA A 103 9.09 -8.43 9.70
C ALA A 103 8.23 -7.50 10.58
N THR A 104 7.64 -6.45 10.02
CA THR A 104 6.84 -5.50 10.79
C THR A 104 5.46 -6.07 11.10
N ARG A 105 5.35 -6.82 12.20
CA ARG A 105 4.06 -7.27 12.77
C ARG A 105 3.77 -6.49 14.02
N LEU A 106 2.58 -5.89 14.09
CA LEU A 106 2.10 -5.22 15.27
C LEU A 106 0.84 -5.93 15.76
N LYS A 107 0.93 -6.54 16.95
CA LYS A 107 -0.22 -7.21 17.55
C LYS A 107 -1.16 -6.17 18.13
N GLY A 108 -2.38 -6.11 17.60
CA GLY A 108 -3.39 -5.15 18.03
C GLY A 108 -3.15 -3.69 17.62
N ASP A 109 -2.21 -3.40 16.72
CA ASP A 109 -2.11 -2.09 16.06
C ASP A 109 -2.26 -2.26 14.54
N LEU A 110 -2.70 -1.19 13.87
CA LEU A 110 -2.71 -1.08 12.42
C LEU A 110 -1.44 -0.37 11.95
N LEU A 111 -0.68 -0.98 11.06
CA LEU A 111 0.37 -0.30 10.30
C LEU A 111 -0.16 0.14 8.95
N LEU A 112 -0.15 1.44 8.68
CA LEU A 112 -0.28 2.02 7.35
C LEU A 112 1.10 2.00 6.69
N ASP A 113 1.36 0.96 5.87
CA ASP A 113 2.67 0.73 5.25
C ASP A 113 2.89 1.60 4.02
N VAL A 114 1.81 1.86 3.27
CA VAL A 114 1.79 2.74 2.11
C VAL A 114 0.47 3.50 2.05
N LEU A 115 0.53 4.79 1.70
CA LEU A 115 -0.62 5.64 1.34
C LEU A 115 -0.20 6.54 0.19
N ALA A 116 -0.89 6.43 -0.94
CA ALA A 116 -0.64 7.22 -2.13
C ALA A 116 -1.94 7.77 -2.71
N VAL A 117 -1.84 8.98 -3.28
CA VAL A 117 -2.88 9.58 -4.10
C VAL A 117 -2.26 9.89 -5.46
N SER A 118 -2.96 9.50 -6.53
CA SER A 118 -2.54 9.71 -7.91
C SER A 118 -2.26 11.20 -8.15
N ALA A 119 -1.26 11.51 -8.99
CA ALA A 119 -0.85 12.90 -9.22
C ALA A 119 -2.02 13.80 -9.66
N LYS A 120 -2.94 13.26 -10.47
CA LYS A 120 -4.14 13.94 -11.00
C LYS A 120 -5.19 14.28 -9.92
N ALA A 121 -5.10 13.67 -8.74
CA ALA A 121 -6.10 13.79 -7.67
C ALA A 121 -5.54 14.36 -6.35
N ARG A 122 -4.26 14.73 -6.32
CA ARG A 122 -3.62 15.41 -5.17
C ARG A 122 -4.25 16.79 -4.92
N GLY A 123 -4.11 17.29 -3.69
CA GLY A 123 -4.68 18.58 -3.27
C GLY A 123 -6.20 18.59 -3.03
N LYS A 124 -6.91 17.50 -3.35
CA LYS A 124 -8.38 17.37 -3.18
C LYS A 124 -8.81 16.80 -1.82
N GLY A 125 -7.89 16.67 -0.87
CA GLY A 125 -8.15 16.09 0.46
C GLY A 125 -8.44 14.58 0.49
N ILE A 126 -8.14 13.84 -0.59
CA ILE A 126 -8.41 12.39 -0.69
C ILE A 126 -7.61 11.60 0.35
N GLY A 127 -6.32 11.90 0.51
CA GLY A 127 -5.47 11.25 1.53
C GLY A 127 -6.05 11.41 2.94
N THR A 128 -6.55 12.60 3.28
CA THR A 128 -7.20 12.87 4.57
C THR A 128 -8.48 12.06 4.74
N LYS A 129 -9.30 11.94 3.68
CA LYS A 129 -10.51 11.10 3.71
C LYS A 129 -10.16 9.63 3.92
N MET A 130 -9.14 9.12 3.24
CA MET A 130 -8.65 7.74 3.41
C MET A 130 -8.13 7.50 4.82
N LEU A 131 -7.36 8.44 5.38
CA LEU A 131 -6.88 8.34 6.76
C LEU A 131 -8.03 8.33 7.77
N ARG A 132 -9.04 9.18 7.60
CA ARG A 132 -10.25 9.18 8.45
C ARG A 132 -11.01 7.86 8.35
N TYR A 133 -11.13 7.30 7.15
CA TYR A 133 -11.71 5.97 6.95
C TYR A 133 -10.94 4.91 7.74
N LEU A 134 -9.61 4.90 7.65
CA LEU A 134 -8.76 3.97 8.39
C LEU A 134 -8.87 4.12 9.91
N LEU A 135 -9.02 5.36 10.42
CA LEU A 135 -9.27 5.61 11.84
C LEU A 135 -10.59 5.00 12.31
N SER A 136 -11.66 5.15 11.52
CA SER A 136 -12.96 4.51 11.81
C SER A 136 -12.85 2.99 11.77
N PHE A 137 -12.19 2.45 10.73
CA PHE A 137 -11.95 1.02 10.58
C PHE A 137 -11.14 0.44 11.77
N GLY A 138 -10.08 1.12 12.18
CA GLY A 138 -9.25 0.70 13.32
C GLY A 138 -10.06 0.64 14.62
N LYS A 139 -10.95 1.61 14.86
CA LYS A 139 -11.87 1.60 16.01
C LYS A 139 -12.84 0.42 15.95
N GLU A 140 -13.44 0.17 14.80
CA GLU A 140 -14.37 -0.96 14.60
C GLU A 140 -13.69 -2.31 14.85
N LYS A 141 -12.45 -2.46 14.35
CA LYS A 141 -11.62 -3.66 14.57
C LYS A 141 -10.98 -3.74 15.97
N LYS A 142 -11.25 -2.77 16.87
CA LYS A 142 -10.67 -2.67 18.22
C LYS A 142 -9.13 -2.65 18.20
N LEU A 143 -8.53 -2.09 17.17
CA LEU A 143 -7.08 -1.86 17.07
C LEU A 143 -6.70 -0.67 17.95
N LYS A 144 -5.64 -0.82 18.73
CA LYS A 144 -5.23 0.13 19.77
C LYS A 144 -4.71 1.43 19.16
N LYS A 145 -3.92 1.35 18.09
CA LYS A 145 -3.28 2.50 17.43
C LYS A 145 -3.15 2.28 15.92
N ILE A 146 -3.12 3.39 15.18
CA ILE A 146 -2.63 3.42 13.79
C ILE A 146 -1.19 3.93 13.82
N ARG A 147 -0.28 3.20 13.19
CA ARG A 147 1.12 3.57 13.01
C ARG A 147 1.39 3.81 11.54
N LEU A 148 2.30 4.72 11.27
CA LEU A 148 2.78 5.04 9.93
C LEU A 148 4.23 5.50 10.06
N TYR A 149 5.03 5.21 9.04
CA TYR A 149 6.42 5.65 8.98
C TYR A 149 6.56 6.67 7.85
N VAL A 150 6.96 7.88 8.20
CA VAL A 150 7.25 8.95 7.25
C VAL A 150 8.74 9.16 7.22
N ILE A 151 9.34 9.02 6.04
CA ILE A 151 10.72 9.46 5.85
C ILE A 151 10.75 10.98 5.99
N HIS A 152 11.78 11.51 6.66
CA HIS A 152 11.88 12.94 7.00
C HIS A 152 11.79 13.88 5.78
N THR A 153 12.06 13.40 4.58
CA THR A 153 12.01 14.17 3.32
C THR A 153 10.62 14.26 2.69
N ASN A 154 9.63 13.52 3.19
CA ASN A 154 8.29 13.49 2.60
C ASN A 154 7.38 14.58 3.19
N GLU A 155 7.57 15.81 2.71
CA GLU A 155 6.78 17.00 3.12
C GLU A 155 5.27 16.85 2.86
N GLY A 156 4.89 16.09 1.82
CA GLY A 156 3.48 15.82 1.54
C GLY A 156 2.82 14.94 2.60
N ALA A 157 3.57 13.96 3.11
CA ALA A 157 3.13 13.12 4.22
C ALA A 157 3.06 13.89 5.54
N LYS A 158 4.07 14.73 5.86
CA LYS A 158 4.04 15.56 7.08
C LYS A 158 2.77 16.42 7.14
N ARG A 159 2.47 17.16 6.06
CA ARG A 159 1.25 17.97 5.94
C ARG A 159 -0.06 17.19 6.06
N LEU A 160 -0.04 15.88 5.85
CA LEU A 160 -1.22 15.03 5.94
C LEU A 160 -1.47 14.52 7.37
N TYR A 161 -0.41 14.40 8.17
CA TYR A 161 -0.45 13.77 9.49
C TYR A 161 -0.34 14.75 10.67
N GLU A 162 0.25 15.94 10.43
CA GLU A 162 0.15 17.11 11.31
C GLU A 162 -1.22 17.80 11.18
#